data_AF-A0A9D6S375-F1
#
_entry.id   AF-A0A9D6S375-F1
#
_cell.length_a   1.000
_cell.length_b   1.000
_cell.length_c   1.000
_cell.angle_alpha   90.00
_cell.angle_beta   90.00
_cell.angle_gamma   90.00
#
_symmetry.space_group_name_H-M   'P 1'
#
loop_
_entity.id
_entity.type
_entity.pdbx_description
1 polymer ?
#
loop_
_entity_poly.entity_id
_entity_poly.type
_entity_poly.pdbx_seq_one_letter_code
_entity_poly.pdbx_strand_id
1 'polypeptide(L)'
;MKKWILFFILVILFPPLVYASNNLDDVNQKICARFESDVLRLAAIADEVRDRKGIVETRVAFGGIDDQIKSADYWITYTAEAIAFQKAQKFSSKLKLRNSLETLKVKILKAKIEVGKAVE
;
A
#
# COMPACT_ATOMS: atom_id res chain seq x y z
N MET A 1 55.70 -13.78 3.83
CA MET A 1 55.17 -12.57 4.49
C MET A 1 54.73 -11.47 3.51
N LYS A 2 55.55 -11.03 2.54
CA LYS A 2 55.19 -9.96 1.57
C LYS A 2 53.90 -10.19 0.75
N LYS A 3 53.61 -11.45 0.34
CA LYS A 3 52.41 -11.77 -0.46
C LYS A 3 51.09 -11.60 0.31
N TRP A 4 51.11 -11.80 1.63
CA TRP A 4 49.92 -11.64 2.48
C TRP A 4 49.60 -10.17 2.76
N ILE A 5 50.64 -9.35 2.91
CA ILE A 5 50.49 -7.90 3.08
C ILE A 5 49.83 -7.28 1.84
N LEU A 6 50.22 -7.72 0.63
CA LEU A 6 49.62 -7.24 -0.61
C LEU A 6 48.13 -7.59 -0.73
N PHE A 7 47.74 -8.79 -0.28
CA PHE A 7 46.35 -9.24 -0.26
C PHE A 7 45.50 -8.41 0.71
N PHE A 8 46.01 -8.12 1.91
CA PHE A 8 45.33 -7.25 2.88
C PHE A 8 45.17 -5.81 2.36
N ILE A 9 46.19 -5.27 1.69
CA ILE A 9 46.11 -3.93 1.07
C ILE A 9 45.05 -3.89 -0.04
N LEU A 10 44.92 -4.97 -0.82
CA LEU A 10 43.92 -5.05 -1.89
C LEU A 10 42.48 -5.10 -1.34
N VAL A 11 42.25 -5.83 -0.24
CA VAL A 11 40.94 -5.91 0.45
C VAL A 11 40.55 -4.57 1.08
N ILE A 12 41.52 -3.77 1.53
CA ILE A 12 41.28 -2.44 2.10
C ILE A 12 41.00 -1.39 1.02
N LEU A 13 41.66 -1.49 -0.14
CA LEU A 13 41.49 -0.56 -1.28
C LEU A 13 40.19 -0.78 -2.06
N PHE A 14 39.64 -1.99 -2.01
CA PHE A 14 38.33 -2.31 -2.57
C PHE A 14 37.37 -2.65 -1.42
N PRO A 15 36.87 -1.64 -0.68
CA PRO A 15 35.76 -1.90 0.23
C PRO A 15 34.67 -2.60 -0.60
N PRO A 16 34.07 -3.68 -0.08
CA PRO A 16 32.92 -4.26 -0.75
C PRO A 16 31.96 -3.09 -0.99
N LEU A 17 31.51 -2.94 -2.24
CA LEU A 17 30.37 -2.11 -2.57
C LEU A 17 29.21 -2.63 -1.71
N VAL A 18 29.13 -2.17 -0.46
CA VAL A 18 27.97 -2.30 0.39
C VAL A 18 26.97 -1.41 -0.32
N TYR A 19 26.26 -2.03 -1.26
CA TYR A 19 25.14 -1.43 -1.94
C TYR A 19 24.30 -0.80 -0.85
N ALA A 20 24.11 0.51 -0.94
CA ALA A 20 22.91 1.13 -0.43
C ALA A 20 21.73 0.50 -1.20
N SER A 21 21.40 -0.75 -0.86
CA SER A 21 20.09 -1.30 -1.15
C SER A 21 19.18 -0.39 -0.36
N ASN A 22 18.60 0.59 -1.06
CA ASN A 22 17.42 1.27 -0.55
C ASN A 22 16.50 0.13 -0.13
N ASN A 23 16.25 -0.04 1.16
CA ASN A 23 15.50 -1.18 1.63
C ASN A 23 14.10 -1.06 1.02
N LEU A 24 13.88 -1.75 -0.10
CA LEU A 24 12.67 -1.60 -0.91
C LEU A 24 11.46 -2.04 -0.09
N ASP A 25 11.67 -2.93 0.87
CA ASP A 25 10.69 -3.31 1.86
C ASP A 25 10.33 -2.13 2.77
N ASP A 26 11.30 -1.42 3.35
CA ASP A 26 11.03 -0.23 4.19
C ASP A 26 10.25 0.85 3.42
N VAL A 27 10.63 1.12 2.16
CA VAL A 27 9.89 2.05 1.29
C VAL A 27 8.47 1.55 1.06
N ASN A 28 8.28 0.25 0.79
CA ASN A 28 6.97 -0.36 0.60
C ASN A 28 6.11 -0.25 1.86
N GLN A 29 6.65 -0.61 3.03
CA GLN A 29 5.94 -0.52 4.31
C GLN A 29 5.52 0.91 4.62
N LYS A 30 6.41 1.89 4.43
CA LYS A 30 6.11 3.31 4.71
C LYS A 30 5.01 3.87 3.81
N ILE A 31 5.02 3.52 2.52
CA ILE A 31 3.97 3.95 1.59
C ILE A 31 2.65 3.25 1.91
N CYS A 32 2.68 1.94 2.20
CA CYS A 32 1.50 1.19 2.61
C CYS A 32 0.88 1.75 3.89
N ALA A 33 1.67 2.10 4.90
CA ALA A 33 1.16 2.71 6.14
C ALA A 33 0.41 4.03 5.89
N ARG A 34 0.90 4.85 4.95
CA ARG A 34 0.19 6.08 4.55
C ARG A 34 -1.14 5.75 3.86
N PHE A 35 -1.13 4.78 2.95
CA PHE A 35 -2.34 4.34 2.27
C PHE A 35 -3.36 3.71 3.22
N GLU A 36 -2.92 2.95 4.22
CA GLU A 36 -3.79 2.42 5.30
C GLU A 36 -4.47 3.58 6.04
N SER A 37 -3.72 4.62 6.40
CA SER A 37 -4.31 5.81 7.04
C SER A 37 -5.35 6.50 6.17
N ASP A 38 -5.13 6.60 4.86
CA ASP A 38 -6.09 7.22 3.95
C ASP A 38 -7.35 6.36 3.81
N VAL A 39 -7.21 5.04 3.70
CA VAL A 39 -8.35 4.11 3.66
C VAL A 39 -9.14 4.12 4.97
N LEU A 40 -8.49 4.23 6.13
CA LEU A 40 -9.17 4.38 7.42
C LEU A 40 -10.01 5.66 7.50
N ARG A 41 -9.54 6.76 6.92
CA ARG A 41 -10.33 8.00 6.83
C ARG A 41 -11.54 7.83 5.91
N LEU A 42 -11.35 7.18 4.76
CA LEU A 42 -12.46 6.87 3.84
C LEU A 42 -13.51 5.97 4.51
N ALA A 43 -13.06 4.98 5.29
CA ALA A 43 -13.90 4.12 6.10
C ALA A 43 -14.74 4.91 7.10
N ALA A 44 -14.13 5.83 7.85
CA ALA A 44 -14.83 6.65 8.82
C ALA A 44 -15.87 7.57 8.17
N ILE A 45 -15.56 8.16 7.01
CA ILE A 45 -16.51 8.99 6.24
C ILE A 45 -17.71 8.14 5.79
N ALA A 46 -17.47 6.95 5.25
CA ALA A 46 -18.54 6.05 4.85
C ALA A 46 -19.40 5.62 6.05
N ASP A 47 -18.82 5.36 7.21
CA ASP A 47 -19.57 5.01 8.43
C ASP A 47 -20.45 6.17 8.91
N GLU A 48 -19.96 7.42 8.84
CA GLU A 48 -20.78 8.60 9.14
C GLU A 48 -21.95 8.75 8.16
N VAL A 49 -21.73 8.51 6.87
CA VAL A 49 -22.80 8.53 5.86
C VAL A 49 -23.84 7.44 6.14
N ARG A 50 -23.40 6.24 6.53
CA ARG A 50 -24.29 5.13 6.91
C ARG A 50 -25.16 5.50 8.10
N ASP A 51 -24.56 6.09 9.14
CA ASP A 51 -25.28 6.55 10.33
C ASP A 51 -26.37 7.58 9.98
N ARG A 52 -26.02 8.59 9.16
CA ARG A 52 -26.99 9.59 8.67
C ARG A 52 -28.12 9.00 7.84
N LYS A 53 -27.85 7.91 7.10
CA LYS A 53 -28.84 7.18 6.29
C LYS A 53 -29.57 6.08 7.07
N GLY A 54 -29.29 5.90 8.36
CA GLY A 54 -29.90 4.88 9.21
C GLY A 54 -29.52 3.44 8.85
N ILE A 55 -28.38 3.23 8.18
CA ILE A 55 -27.94 1.92 7.71
C ILE A 55 -27.13 1.22 8.81
N VAL A 56 -27.75 0.22 9.45
CA VAL A 56 -27.16 -0.52 10.58
C VAL A 56 -26.43 -1.81 10.20
N GLU A 57 -26.49 -2.18 8.92
CA GLU A 57 -25.86 -3.41 8.44
C GLU A 57 -24.33 -3.35 8.63
N THR A 58 -23.69 -4.49 8.84
CA THR A 58 -22.23 -4.54 8.85
C THR A 58 -21.70 -4.23 7.45
N ARG A 59 -20.57 -3.53 7.34
CA ARG A 59 -19.86 -3.38 6.06
C ARG A 59 -19.46 -4.76 5.56
N VAL A 60 -20.05 -5.23 4.45
CA VAL A 60 -19.70 -6.52 3.85
C VAL A 60 -19.49 -6.35 2.36
N ALA A 61 -18.32 -6.80 1.87
CA ALA A 61 -18.01 -6.81 0.44
C ALA A 61 -18.70 -8.01 -0.23
N PHE A 62 -20.03 -7.94 -0.41
CA PHE A 62 -20.76 -8.93 -1.20
C PHE A 62 -21.20 -8.35 -2.55
N GLY A 63 -21.09 -9.18 -3.59
CA GLY A 63 -21.43 -8.86 -4.96
C GLY A 63 -22.90 -8.47 -5.09
N GLY A 64 -23.13 -7.18 -5.28
CA GLY A 64 -24.44 -6.52 -5.35
C GLY A 64 -24.23 -5.03 -5.12
N ILE A 65 -23.58 -4.36 -6.08
CA ILE A 65 -23.32 -2.91 -6.02
C ILE A 65 -24.56 -2.20 -6.57
N ASP A 66 -25.65 -2.27 -5.82
CA ASP A 66 -26.93 -1.68 -6.22
C ASP A 66 -27.12 -0.26 -5.64
N ASP A 67 -26.25 0.14 -4.70
CA ASP A 67 -26.25 1.44 -4.02
C ASP A 67 -24.83 2.03 -3.96
N GLN A 68 -24.72 3.35 -4.04
CA GLN A 68 -23.50 4.12 -3.87
C GLN A 68 -22.77 3.80 -2.56
N ILE A 69 -23.48 3.64 -1.44
CA ILE A 69 -22.82 3.32 -0.16
C ILE A 69 -22.23 1.90 -0.17
N LYS A 70 -22.92 0.95 -0.80
CA LYS A 70 -22.42 -0.43 -0.99
C LYS A 70 -21.23 -0.45 -1.94
N SER A 71 -21.22 0.40 -2.98
CA SER A 71 -20.05 0.62 -3.85
C SER A 71 -18.85 1.12 -3.05
N ALA A 72 -19.06 2.17 -2.24
CA ALA A 72 -18.03 2.74 -1.39
C ALA A 72 -17.45 1.70 -0.42
N ASP A 73 -18.31 0.96 0.26
CA ASP A 73 -17.96 -0.14 1.18
C ASP A 73 -17.13 -1.23 0.51
N TYR A 74 -17.53 -1.65 -0.70
CA TYR A 74 -16.79 -2.61 -1.51
C TYR A 74 -15.38 -2.09 -1.81
N TRP A 75 -15.25 -0.87 -2.33
CA TRP A 75 -13.94 -0.35 -2.74
C TRP A 75 -13.03 -0.02 -1.56
N ILE A 76 -13.58 0.38 -0.41
CA ILE A 76 -12.81 0.51 0.84
C ILE A 76 -12.20 -0.84 1.23
N THR A 77 -13.04 -1.89 1.30
CA THR A 77 -12.62 -3.24 1.70
C THR A 77 -11.59 -3.81 0.73
N TYR A 78 -11.89 -3.75 -0.56
CA TYR A 78 -11.01 -4.22 -1.62
C TYR A 78 -9.65 -3.51 -1.62
N THR A 79 -9.64 -2.22 -1.31
CA THR A 79 -8.39 -1.45 -1.21
C THR A 79 -7.60 -1.85 0.04
N ALA A 80 -8.25 -2.05 1.18
CA ALA A 80 -7.60 -2.53 2.40
C ALA A 80 -6.91 -3.89 2.18
N GLU A 81 -7.60 -4.82 1.53
CA GLU A 81 -7.03 -6.13 1.14
C GLU A 81 -5.84 -5.98 0.19
N ALA A 82 -5.96 -5.10 -0.82
CA ALA A 82 -4.87 -4.83 -1.74
C ALA A 82 -3.63 -4.23 -1.05
N ILE A 83 -3.82 -3.38 -0.03
CA ILE A 83 -2.71 -2.86 0.77
C ILE A 83 -2.07 -3.98 1.60
N ALA A 84 -2.86 -4.83 2.26
CA ALA A 84 -2.35 -5.98 3.00
C ALA A 84 -1.53 -6.92 2.10
N PHE A 85 -2.03 -7.18 0.88
CA PHE A 85 -1.29 -7.94 -0.13
C PHE A 85 0.01 -7.23 -0.56
N GLN A 86 -0.03 -5.92 -0.80
CA GLN A 86 1.16 -5.13 -1.14
C GLN A 86 2.23 -5.20 -0.04
N LYS A 87 1.85 -5.15 1.24
CA LYS A 87 2.77 -5.25 2.39
C LYS A 87 3.48 -6.60 2.47
N ALA A 88 2.82 -7.68 2.03
CA ALA A 88 3.40 -9.01 2.01
C ALA A 88 4.34 -9.25 0.81
N GLN A 89 4.31 -8.40 -0.22
CA GLN A 89 5.13 -8.56 -1.41
C GLN A 89 6.57 -8.12 -1.19
N LYS A 90 7.51 -8.90 -1.75
CA LYS A 90 8.94 -8.57 -1.79
C LYS A 90 9.33 -8.12 -3.19
N PHE A 91 10.11 -7.04 -3.27
CA PHE A 91 10.48 -6.43 -4.54
C PHE A 91 11.97 -6.61 -4.82
N SER A 92 12.28 -7.17 -6.00
CA SER A 92 13.66 -7.36 -6.47
C SER A 92 14.23 -6.12 -7.16
N SER A 93 13.41 -5.12 -7.47
CA SER A 93 13.85 -3.88 -8.13
C SER A 93 12.92 -2.70 -7.85
N LYS A 94 13.48 -1.49 -7.94
CA LYS A 94 12.73 -0.22 -7.79
C LYS A 94 11.59 -0.09 -8.81
N LEU A 95 11.82 -0.53 -10.05
CA LEU A 95 10.81 -0.47 -11.11
C LEU A 95 9.60 -1.34 -10.79
N LYS A 96 9.81 -2.57 -10.30
CA LYS A 96 8.72 -3.46 -9.88
C LYS A 96 7.93 -2.88 -8.72
N LEU A 97 8.62 -2.34 -7.71
CA LEU A 97 7.98 -1.66 -6.57
C LEU A 97 7.12 -0.49 -7.05
N ARG A 98 7.67 0.40 -7.89
CA ARG A 98 6.95 1.56 -8.42
C ARG A 98 5.69 1.14 -9.16
N ASN A 99 5.80 0.18 -10.08
CA ASN A 99 4.66 -0.27 -10.88
C ASN A 99 3.55 -0.87 -9.99
N SER A 100 3.93 -1.68 -8.99
CA SER A 100 2.99 -2.25 -8.02
C SER A 100 2.28 -1.16 -7.21
N LEU A 101 3.01 -0.15 -6.74
CA LEU A 101 2.46 0.97 -5.99
C LEU A 101 1.55 1.88 -6.83
N GLU A 102 1.83 2.08 -8.13
CA GLU A 102 0.92 2.80 -9.03
C GLU A 102 -0.39 2.04 -9.22
N THR A 103 -0.35 0.70 -9.36
CA THR A 103 -1.56 -0.12 -9.39
C THR A 103 -2.36 0.02 -8.10
N LEU A 104 -1.69 0.01 -6.94
CA LEU A 104 -2.35 0.19 -5.64
C LEU A 104 -2.98 1.59 -5.51
N LYS A 105 -2.27 2.63 -5.94
CA LYS A 105 -2.77 4.00 -5.97
C LYS A 105 -4.05 4.15 -6.78
N VAL A 106 -4.16 3.48 -7.93
CA VAL A 106 -5.40 3.50 -8.74
C VAL A 106 -6.58 2.92 -7.95
N LYS A 107 -6.38 1.85 -7.18
CA LYS A 107 -7.43 1.27 -6.32
C LYS A 107 -7.87 2.25 -5.23
N ILE A 108 -6.92 2.93 -4.57
CA ILE A 108 -7.21 3.95 -3.55
C ILE A 108 -7.99 5.13 -4.14
N LEU A 109 -7.59 5.61 -5.33
CA LEU A 109 -8.30 6.68 -6.02
C LEU A 109 -9.74 6.26 -6.36
N LYS A 110 -9.93 5.01 -6.77
CA LYS A 110 -11.26 4.47 -7.03
C LYS A 110 -12.11 4.41 -5.75
N ALA A 111 -11.57 3.95 -4.63
CA ALA A 111 -12.27 3.99 -3.34
C ALA A 111 -12.66 5.42 -2.95
N LYS A 112 -11.77 6.40 -3.13
CA LYS A 112 -12.04 7.80 -2.86
C LYS A 112 -13.20 8.35 -3.71
N ILE A 113 -13.25 8.00 -4.99
CA ILE A 113 -14.33 8.41 -5.89
C ILE A 113 -15.67 7.83 -5.43
N GLU A 114 -15.71 6.54 -5.10
CA GLU A 114 -16.96 5.88 -4.71
C GLU A 114 -17.49 6.36 -3.35
N VAL A 115 -16.59 6.63 -2.40
CA VAL A 115 -16.96 7.31 -1.15
C VAL A 115 -17.48 8.72 -1.42
N GLY A 116 -16.84 9.47 -2.31
CA GLY A 116 -17.30 10.81 -2.70
C GLY A 116 -18.74 10.80 -3.23
N LYS A 117 -19.06 9.85 -4.11
CA LYS A 117 -20.44 9.66 -4.62
C LYS A 117 -21.45 9.34 -3.53
N ALA A 118 -21.05 8.65 -2.46
CA ALA A 118 -21.96 8.27 -1.38
C ALA A 118 -22.26 9.43 -0.42
N VAL A 119 -21.37 10.44 -0.38
CA VAL A 119 -21.47 11.65 0.44
C VAL A 119 -22.34 12.73 -0.23
N GLU A 120 -22.29 12.83 -1.56
CA GLU A 120 -23.19 13.69 -2.37
C GLU A 120 -24.66 13.27 -2.23
#